data_AF-A0A3M1J9F5-F1
#
_entry.id   AF-A0A3M1J9F5-F1
#
_cell.length_a   1.000
_cell.length_b   1.000
_cell.length_c   1.000
_cell.angle_alpha   90.00
_cell.angle_beta   90.00
_cell.angle_gamma   90.00
#
_symmetry.space_group_name_H-M   'P 1'
#
loop_
_entity.id
_entity.type
_entity.pdbx_description
1 polymer ?
#
loop_
_entity_poly.entity_id
_entity_poly.type
_entity_poly.pdbx_seq_one_letter_code
_entity_poly.pdbx_strand_id
1 'polypeptide(L)'
;MSLRLLLVLAQWTLLLSPLHAQLTIQIGQLPANTPDNSTIYAAGSFNNWAPDNPDYTFAPDATGVLSLVLTDLAPGEYTFKLTRGSWPTVEGNENGGYRPDRVFRYTGSPTTLTVDVLSWEDQGGSRSTAATNVQILSHNFSMLQLGRERRIWLYLPPDYATSNRRYPVLYMHDGQNLFDAATSFSGEWQVDETLNA
;
A
#
# COMPACT_ATOMS: atom_id res chain seq x y z
N MET A 1 8.41 30.32 -70.43
CA MET A 1 8.54 28.99 -69.82
C MET A 1 9.61 29.08 -68.74
N SER A 2 9.23 29.34 -67.49
CA SER A 2 10.17 29.38 -66.35
C SER A 2 9.47 28.79 -65.13
N LEU A 3 9.85 27.57 -64.76
CA LEU A 3 9.37 26.89 -63.56
C LEU A 3 10.43 27.10 -62.46
N ARG A 4 10.09 27.83 -61.41
CA ARG A 4 10.93 28.01 -60.22
C ARG A 4 10.68 26.82 -59.27
N LEU A 5 11.71 26.00 -59.06
CA LEU A 5 11.70 24.91 -58.09
C LEU A 5 12.10 25.47 -56.72
N LEU A 6 11.17 25.51 -55.75
CA LEU A 6 11.47 25.82 -54.35
C LEU A 6 11.78 24.51 -53.62
N LEU A 7 13.03 24.33 -53.18
CA LEU A 7 13.41 23.28 -52.23
C LEU A 7 13.02 23.73 -50.81
N VAL A 8 12.12 22.98 -50.18
CA VAL A 8 11.83 23.09 -48.74
C VAL A 8 12.72 22.08 -48.00
N LEU A 9 13.74 22.57 -47.30
CA LEU A 9 14.51 21.77 -46.35
C LEU A 9 13.69 21.58 -45.07
N ALA A 10 13.19 20.36 -44.84
CA ALA A 10 12.64 19.98 -43.55
C ALA A 10 13.82 19.68 -42.60
N GLN A 11 14.03 20.56 -41.61
CA GLN A 11 14.95 20.30 -40.50
C GLN A 11 14.31 19.32 -39.53
N TRP A 12 14.87 18.12 -39.41
CA TRP A 12 14.51 17.13 -38.40
C TRP A 12 15.26 17.48 -37.11
N THR A 13 14.61 18.18 -36.19
CA THR A 13 15.11 18.32 -34.82
C THR A 13 14.91 17.01 -34.08
N LEU A 14 15.98 16.23 -33.92
CA LEU A 14 16.03 15.14 -32.95
C LEU A 14 15.89 15.73 -31.54
N LEU A 15 14.67 15.68 -31.00
CA LEU A 15 14.41 15.94 -29.59
C LEU A 15 15.06 14.82 -28.78
N LEU A 16 16.24 15.10 -28.21
CA LEU A 16 16.83 14.26 -27.18
C LEU A 16 15.94 14.40 -25.93
N SER A 17 15.03 13.44 -25.72
CA SER A 17 14.31 13.34 -24.46
C SER A 17 15.32 12.98 -23.36
N PRO A 18 15.42 13.75 -22.26
CA PRO A 18 16.24 13.35 -21.13
C PRO A 18 15.73 12.00 -20.63
N LEU A 19 16.61 10.99 -20.66
CA LEU A 19 16.34 9.68 -20.09
C LEU A 19 16.42 9.82 -18.57
N HIS A 20 15.30 10.14 -17.93
CA HIS A 20 15.22 10.10 -16.48
C HIS A 20 15.28 8.63 -16.05
N ALA A 21 16.13 8.32 -15.07
CA ALA A 21 16.09 7.01 -14.45
C ALA A 21 14.75 6.86 -13.73
N GLN A 22 13.97 5.86 -14.12
CA GLN A 22 12.62 5.63 -13.59
C GLN A 22 12.48 4.22 -13.03
N LEU A 23 11.68 4.09 -11.97
CA LEU A 23 11.17 2.81 -11.51
C LEU A 23 9.75 2.66 -12.03
N THR A 24 9.49 1.62 -12.82
CA THR A 24 8.13 1.24 -13.21
C THR A 24 7.69 0.06 -12.35
N ILE A 25 6.61 0.23 -11.59
CA ILE A 25 5.96 -0.88 -10.89
C ILE A 25 4.83 -1.37 -11.79
N GLN A 26 4.81 -2.66 -12.10
CA GLN A 26 3.77 -3.30 -12.89
C GLN A 26 3.00 -4.30 -12.04
N ILE A 27 1.68 -4.29 -12.15
CA ILE A 27 0.84 -5.32 -11.55
C ILE A 27 0.76 -6.48 -12.54
N GLY A 28 1.38 -7.61 -12.18
CA GLY A 28 1.36 -8.83 -12.96
C GLY A 28 -0.02 -9.48 -12.92
N GLN A 29 -0.57 -9.64 -11.73
CA GLN A 29 -1.89 -10.22 -11.49
C GLN A 29 -2.68 -9.47 -10.40
N LEU A 30 -4.00 -9.42 -10.59
CA LEU A 30 -4.98 -9.01 -9.58
C LEU A 30 -5.86 -10.23 -9.22
N PRO A 31 -6.32 -10.35 -7.96
CA PRO A 31 -7.19 -11.45 -7.59
C PRO A 31 -8.56 -11.28 -8.23
N ALA A 32 -9.21 -12.39 -8.61
CA ALA A 32 -10.46 -12.38 -9.37
C ALA A 32 -11.63 -11.69 -8.66
N ASN A 33 -11.57 -11.57 -7.33
CA ASN A 33 -12.57 -10.88 -6.50
C ASN A 33 -12.29 -9.37 -6.33
N THR A 34 -11.27 -8.83 -6.99
CA THR A 34 -11.03 -7.38 -7.02
C THR A 34 -12.27 -6.68 -7.58
N PRO A 35 -12.90 -5.73 -6.85
CA PRO A 35 -14.10 -5.08 -7.34
C PRO A 35 -13.86 -4.34 -8.65
N ASP A 36 -14.84 -4.43 -9.54
CA ASP A 36 -14.82 -3.72 -10.81
C ASP A 36 -14.58 -2.22 -10.61
N ASN A 37 -13.80 -1.62 -11.51
CA ASN A 37 -13.43 -0.19 -11.47
C ASN A 37 -12.64 0.25 -10.22
N SER A 38 -12.04 -0.68 -9.47
CA SER A 38 -11.12 -0.32 -8.39
C SER A 38 -9.91 0.42 -8.94
N THR A 39 -9.69 1.66 -8.47
CA THR A 39 -8.40 2.32 -8.65
C THR A 39 -7.40 1.71 -7.69
N ILE A 40 -6.26 1.27 -8.22
CA ILE A 40 -5.15 0.76 -7.40
C ILE A 40 -4.14 1.87 -7.18
N TYR A 41 -3.70 2.02 -5.95
CA TYR A 41 -2.73 3.02 -5.52
C TYR A 41 -1.50 2.31 -4.96
N ALA A 42 -0.33 2.96 -5.04
CA ALA A 42 0.83 2.60 -4.25
C ALA A 42 0.99 3.58 -3.09
N ALA A 43 1.03 3.06 -1.85
CA ALA A 43 1.33 3.81 -0.64
C ALA A 43 2.70 3.38 -0.13
N GLY A 44 3.63 4.30 0.08
CA GLY A 44 4.99 3.93 0.47
C GLY A 44 5.85 5.10 0.93
N SER A 45 7.14 4.80 1.13
CA SER A 45 8.15 5.78 1.56
C SER A 45 8.30 6.97 0.61
N PHE A 46 7.90 6.80 -0.66
CA PHE A 46 7.93 7.85 -1.68
C PHE A 46 6.73 8.81 -1.65
N ASN A 47 5.64 8.51 -0.91
CA ASN A 47 4.45 9.36 -0.85
C ASN A 47 3.89 9.56 0.56
N ASN A 48 4.74 9.44 1.58
CA ASN A 48 4.35 9.53 2.99
C ASN A 48 3.23 8.54 3.37
N TRP A 49 3.21 7.36 2.71
CA TRP A 49 2.23 6.31 2.97
C TRP A 49 0.77 6.76 2.81
N ALA A 50 0.50 7.67 1.88
CA ALA A 50 -0.85 8.10 1.54
C ALA A 50 -1.55 7.02 0.68
N PRO A 51 -2.60 6.34 1.18
CA PRO A 51 -3.22 5.18 0.53
C PRO A 51 -4.14 5.51 -0.64
N ASP A 52 -4.36 6.79 -0.91
CA ASP A 52 -5.32 7.34 -1.88
C ASP A 52 -4.72 8.46 -2.73
N ASN A 53 -3.39 8.61 -2.73
CA ASN A 53 -2.75 9.70 -3.45
C ASN A 53 -2.87 9.50 -4.98
N PRO A 54 -3.57 10.39 -5.72
CA PRO A 54 -3.86 10.22 -7.14
C PRO A 54 -2.60 10.18 -8.03
N ASP A 55 -1.50 10.79 -7.59
CA ASP A 55 -0.23 10.80 -8.33
C ASP A 55 0.46 9.42 -8.33
N TYR A 56 -0.01 8.50 -7.48
CA TYR A 56 0.54 7.15 -7.30
C TYR A 56 -0.46 6.07 -7.70
N THR A 57 -1.30 6.36 -8.69
CA THR A 57 -2.28 5.43 -9.24
C THR A 57 -1.71 4.56 -10.35
N PHE A 58 -2.12 3.29 -10.39
CA PHE A 58 -1.80 2.41 -11.52
C PHE A 58 -2.76 2.66 -12.67
N ALA A 59 -2.22 2.80 -13.88
CA ALA A 59 -2.97 2.96 -15.11
C ALA A 59 -2.49 1.95 -16.16
N PRO A 60 -3.36 1.51 -17.09
CA PRO A 60 -2.96 0.59 -18.14
C PRO A 60 -1.90 1.26 -19.04
N ASP A 61 -0.80 0.55 -19.28
CA ASP A 61 0.22 0.96 -20.25
C ASP A 61 -0.23 0.67 -21.70
N ALA A 62 0.66 0.87 -22.67
CA ALA A 62 0.38 0.62 -24.09
C ALA A 62 0.03 -0.85 -24.41
N THR A 63 0.33 -1.78 -23.51
CA THR A 63 0.00 -3.21 -23.61
C THR A 63 -1.23 -3.60 -22.78
N GLY A 64 -1.81 -2.64 -22.06
CA GLY A 64 -2.94 -2.85 -21.16
C GLY A 64 -2.56 -3.32 -19.76
N VAL A 65 -1.26 -3.39 -19.43
CA VAL A 65 -0.78 -3.82 -18.11
C VAL A 65 -0.83 -2.63 -17.15
N LEU A 66 -1.46 -2.81 -15.99
CA LEU A 66 -1.53 -1.78 -14.95
C LEU A 66 -0.13 -1.46 -14.42
N SER A 67 0.28 -0.20 -14.62
CA SER A 67 1.63 0.27 -14.35
C SER A 67 1.61 1.62 -13.62
N LEU A 68 2.59 1.83 -12.76
CA LEU A 68 2.89 3.11 -12.11
C LEU A 68 4.36 3.45 -12.38
N VAL A 69 4.61 4.64 -12.93
CA VAL A 69 5.97 5.15 -13.16
C VAL A 69 6.33 6.13 -12.05
N LEU A 70 7.34 5.77 -11.27
CA LEU A 70 7.94 6.65 -10.27
C LEU A 70 9.16 7.33 -10.88
N THR A 71 9.06 8.64 -11.07
CA THR A 71 10.16 9.49 -11.55
C THR A 71 10.94 10.08 -10.38
N ASP A 72 12.16 10.54 -10.65
CA ASP A 72 12.96 11.33 -9.70
C ASP A 72 13.30 10.62 -8.37
N LEU A 73 13.29 9.30 -8.38
CA LEU A 73 13.72 8.48 -7.24
C LEU A 73 15.26 8.42 -7.17
N ALA A 74 15.81 8.71 -6.00
CA ALA A 74 17.21 8.43 -5.71
C ALA A 74 17.44 6.91 -5.57
N PRO A 75 18.66 6.40 -5.84
CA PRO A 75 19.02 5.04 -5.45
C PRO A 75 18.79 4.84 -3.95
N GLY A 76 18.12 3.75 -3.57
CA GLY A 76 17.70 3.56 -2.18
C GLY A 76 16.76 2.38 -1.99
N GLU A 77 16.39 2.15 -0.74
CA GLU A 77 15.35 1.20 -0.36
C GLU A 77 13.99 1.91 -0.31
N TYR A 78 13.01 1.31 -0.98
CA TYR A 78 11.64 1.77 -1.02
C TYR A 78 10.73 0.71 -0.42
N THR A 79 9.92 1.14 0.54
CA THR A 79 8.91 0.31 1.18
C THR A 79 7.54 0.77 0.76
N PHE A 80 6.66 -0.16 0.38
CA PHE A 80 5.34 0.20 -0.11
C PHE A 80 4.32 -0.93 0.01
N LYS A 81 3.05 -0.57 -0.17
CA LYS A 81 1.90 -1.46 -0.28
C LYS A 81 0.96 -0.99 -1.37
N LEU A 82 0.18 -1.92 -1.92
CA LEU A 82 -0.91 -1.61 -2.84
C LEU A 82 -2.23 -1.51 -2.07
N THR A 83 -3.04 -0.51 -2.40
CA THR A 83 -4.34 -0.26 -1.78
C THR A 83 -5.39 0.03 -2.83
N ARG A 84 -6.67 -0.12 -2.46
CA ARG A 84 -7.81 0.40 -3.25
C ARG A 84 -8.34 1.68 -2.63
N GLY A 85 -7.45 2.64 -2.36
CA GLY A 85 -7.80 3.97 -1.84
C GLY A 85 -7.91 4.07 -0.31
N SER A 86 -7.63 3.00 0.43
CA SER A 86 -7.67 3.04 1.90
C SER A 86 -6.87 1.91 2.52
N TRP A 87 -6.53 2.04 3.80
CA TRP A 87 -5.87 0.97 4.54
C TRP A 87 -6.74 -0.27 4.80
N PRO A 88 -8.06 -0.15 5.05
CA PRO A 88 -8.93 -1.32 5.09
C PRO A 88 -8.95 -2.11 3.77
N THR A 89 -8.73 -1.45 2.64
CA THR A 89 -8.73 -2.08 1.30
C THR A 89 -7.32 -2.36 0.77
N VAL A 90 -6.36 -2.58 1.67
CA VAL A 90 -4.96 -2.90 1.35
C VAL A 90 -4.79 -4.34 0.87
N GLU A 91 -3.75 -4.59 0.08
CA GLU A 91 -3.35 -5.94 -0.31
C GLU A 91 -3.05 -6.84 0.89
N GLY A 92 -3.48 -8.10 0.79
CA GLY A 92 -3.25 -9.13 1.81
C GLY A 92 -2.26 -10.22 1.39
N ASN A 93 -2.09 -11.21 2.27
CA ASN A 93 -1.38 -12.46 1.99
C ASN A 93 -2.26 -13.46 1.23
N GLU A 94 -1.78 -14.67 0.95
CA GLU A 94 -2.50 -15.70 0.18
C GLU A 94 -3.90 -16.04 0.74
N ASN A 95 -4.12 -15.83 2.04
CA ASN A 95 -5.37 -16.10 2.73
C ASN A 95 -6.19 -14.83 3.00
N GLY A 96 -5.74 -13.67 2.50
CA GLY A 96 -6.33 -12.37 2.79
C GLY A 96 -6.03 -11.77 4.16
N GLY A 97 -5.20 -12.42 4.96
CA GLY A 97 -4.70 -11.81 6.18
C GLY A 97 -3.63 -10.75 5.93
N TYR A 98 -3.10 -10.21 7.03
CA TYR A 98 -2.03 -9.22 6.99
C TYR A 98 -0.82 -9.71 6.16
N ARG A 99 -0.32 -8.82 5.31
CA ARG A 99 0.96 -8.97 4.59
C ARG A 99 1.93 -7.88 5.06
N PRO A 100 3.23 -8.17 5.28
CA PRO A 100 4.24 -7.14 5.50
C PRO A 100 4.41 -6.20 4.30
N ASP A 101 4.99 -5.02 4.53
CA ASP A 101 5.33 -4.07 3.47
C ASP A 101 6.25 -4.71 2.43
N ARG A 102 6.06 -4.35 1.16
CA ARG A 102 6.99 -4.71 0.09
C ARG A 102 8.25 -3.89 0.27
N VAL A 103 9.41 -4.49 0.04
CA VAL A 103 10.71 -3.83 0.11
C VAL A 103 11.42 -4.01 -1.23
N PHE A 104 11.85 -2.90 -1.83
CA PHE A 104 12.58 -2.93 -3.09
C PHE A 104 13.78 -1.98 -3.05
N ARG A 105 14.95 -2.47 -3.47
CA ARG A 105 16.16 -1.65 -3.55
C ARG A 105 16.36 -1.16 -4.99
N TYR A 106 16.08 0.11 -5.22
CA TYR A 106 16.29 0.77 -6.50
C TYR A 106 17.74 1.23 -6.66
N THR A 107 18.33 0.98 -7.83
CA THR A 107 19.74 1.27 -8.11
C THR A 107 19.98 2.59 -8.86
N GLY A 108 18.91 3.31 -9.22
CA GLY A 108 19.01 4.54 -10.04
C GLY A 108 19.17 4.28 -11.54
N SER A 109 18.86 3.07 -12.02
CA SER A 109 18.80 2.76 -13.45
C SER A 109 17.36 2.39 -13.82
N PRO A 110 16.90 2.68 -15.06
CA PRO A 110 15.57 2.29 -15.53
C PRO A 110 15.29 0.82 -15.20
N THR A 111 14.28 0.58 -14.36
CA THR A 111 13.98 -0.75 -13.82
C THR A 111 12.48 -0.97 -13.79
N THR A 112 12.05 -2.17 -14.18
CA THR A 112 10.67 -2.62 -14.03
C THR A 112 10.58 -3.65 -12.91
N LEU A 113 9.74 -3.36 -11.91
CA LEU A 113 9.39 -4.25 -10.81
C LEU A 113 7.98 -4.80 -11.04
N THR A 114 7.85 -6.09 -11.30
CA THR A 114 6.55 -6.75 -11.38
C THR A 114 6.11 -7.25 -10.00
N VAL A 115 4.86 -6.97 -9.63
CA VAL A 115 4.25 -7.39 -8.37
C VAL A 115 2.88 -8.03 -8.63
N ASP A 116 2.55 -9.08 -7.88
CA ASP A 116 1.21 -9.68 -7.89
C ASP A 116 0.45 -9.31 -6.62
N VAL A 117 -0.81 -8.92 -6.77
CA VAL A 117 -1.75 -8.80 -5.65
C VAL A 117 -2.43 -10.15 -5.47
N LEU A 118 -2.27 -10.75 -4.29
CA LEU A 118 -2.78 -12.09 -4.01
C LEU A 118 -4.23 -12.05 -3.51
N SER A 119 -4.57 -11.00 -2.75
CA SER A 119 -5.87 -10.79 -2.12
C SER A 119 -5.99 -9.35 -1.62
N TRP A 120 -7.14 -9.01 -1.04
CA TRP A 120 -7.37 -7.76 -0.31
C TRP A 120 -7.77 -8.07 1.14
N GLU A 121 -7.24 -7.33 2.12
CA GLU A 121 -7.51 -7.57 3.56
C GLU A 121 -8.99 -7.41 3.95
N ASP A 122 -9.80 -6.70 3.14
CA ASP A 122 -11.25 -6.58 3.34
C ASP A 122 -12.08 -7.68 2.65
N GLN A 123 -11.47 -8.49 1.77
CA GLN A 123 -12.18 -9.47 0.94
C GLN A 123 -11.69 -10.90 1.09
N GLY A 124 -10.47 -11.08 1.61
CA GLY A 124 -9.94 -12.35 2.03
C GLY A 124 -9.57 -12.25 3.50
N GLY A 125 -9.66 -13.36 4.21
CA GLY A 125 -9.45 -13.44 5.64
C GLY A 125 -10.55 -14.28 6.26
N SER A 126 -10.24 -14.95 7.36
CA SER A 126 -11.30 -15.51 8.19
C SER A 126 -12.18 -14.37 8.69
N ARG A 127 -13.45 -14.63 9.02
CA ARG A 127 -14.31 -13.60 9.62
C ARG A 127 -13.61 -13.04 10.86
N SER A 128 -13.45 -11.72 10.92
CA SER A 128 -12.85 -11.04 12.07
C SER A 128 -13.59 -11.41 13.35
N THR A 129 -12.84 -11.76 14.39
CA THR A 129 -13.34 -12.04 15.74
C THR A 129 -13.26 -10.82 16.65
N ALA A 130 -12.50 -9.81 16.24
CA ALA A 130 -12.30 -8.58 17.01
C ALA A 130 -13.62 -7.92 17.41
N ALA A 131 -13.73 -7.60 18.70
CA ALA A 131 -14.84 -6.83 19.22
C ALA A 131 -14.88 -5.42 18.63
N THR A 132 -16.07 -4.82 18.60
CA THR A 132 -16.31 -3.50 17.98
C THR A 132 -15.56 -2.35 18.66
N ASN A 133 -15.08 -2.55 19.89
CA ASN A 133 -14.28 -1.61 20.67
C ASN A 133 -12.76 -1.82 20.50
N VAL A 134 -12.35 -2.74 19.62
CA VAL A 134 -10.99 -2.85 19.10
C VAL A 134 -10.89 -2.05 17.80
N GLN A 135 -9.87 -1.21 17.70
CA GLN A 135 -9.63 -0.39 16.52
C GLN A 135 -8.14 -0.25 16.22
N ILE A 136 -7.82 0.02 14.96
CA ILE A 136 -6.46 0.41 14.58
C ILE A 136 -6.29 1.89 14.88
N LEU A 137 -5.41 2.21 15.84
CA LEU A 137 -5.06 3.59 16.16
C LEU A 137 -4.20 4.22 15.06
N SER A 138 -3.30 3.43 14.47
CA SER A 138 -2.45 3.85 13.36
C SER A 138 -2.02 2.63 12.54
N HIS A 139 -2.08 2.72 11.22
CA HIS A 139 -1.56 1.66 10.35
C HIS A 139 -0.03 1.73 10.21
N ASN A 140 0.55 2.90 10.43
CA ASN A 140 1.92 3.27 10.11
C ASN A 140 2.53 4.19 11.20
N PHE A 141 2.47 3.75 12.45
CA PHE A 141 3.05 4.49 13.56
C PHE A 141 4.58 4.50 13.44
N SER A 142 5.16 5.69 13.30
CA SER A 142 6.60 5.86 13.13
C SER A 142 7.37 5.60 14.43
N MET A 143 8.27 4.61 14.38
CA MET A 143 9.22 4.28 15.45
C MET A 143 10.60 4.83 15.08
N LEU A 144 10.79 6.15 15.25
CA LEU A 144 11.98 6.88 14.78
C LEU A 144 13.30 6.25 15.23
N GLN A 145 13.39 5.79 16.49
CA GLN A 145 14.60 5.16 17.05
C GLN A 145 14.96 3.83 16.37
N LEU A 146 13.97 3.17 15.74
CA LEU A 146 14.13 1.89 15.06
C LEU A 146 14.08 2.03 13.53
N GLY A 147 13.89 3.24 13.00
CA GLY A 147 13.80 3.49 11.57
C GLY A 147 12.72 2.67 10.87
N ARG A 148 11.58 2.40 11.53
CA ARG A 148 10.51 1.56 10.99
C ARG A 148 9.14 2.04 11.40
N GLU A 149 8.12 1.57 10.71
CA GLU A 149 6.72 1.82 11.03
C GLU A 149 6.01 0.53 11.48
N ARG A 150 4.98 0.67 12.29
CA ARG A 150 4.14 -0.46 12.74
C ARG A 150 2.68 -0.07 12.87
N ARG A 151 1.80 -1.03 12.60
CA ARG A 151 0.38 -0.96 12.95
C ARG A 151 0.23 -1.01 14.47
N ILE A 152 -0.57 -0.11 15.03
CA ILE A 152 -0.91 -0.05 16.46
C ILE A 152 -2.40 -0.33 16.62
N TRP A 153 -2.70 -1.37 17.38
CA TRP A 153 -4.05 -1.72 17.81
C TRP A 153 -4.37 -1.04 19.13
N LEU A 154 -5.62 -0.66 19.30
CA LEU A 154 -6.16 0.00 20.48
C LEU A 154 -7.46 -0.68 20.87
N TYR A 155 -7.49 -1.23 22.08
CA TYR A 155 -8.71 -1.62 22.76
C TYR A 155 -9.15 -0.49 23.69
N LEU A 156 -10.43 -0.13 23.63
CA LEU A 156 -11.04 0.77 24.60
C LEU A 156 -12.15 0.02 25.37
N PRO A 157 -12.25 0.14 26.70
CA PRO A 157 -13.36 -0.45 27.44
C PRO A 157 -14.73 -0.01 26.89
N PRO A 158 -15.78 -0.86 26.93
CA PRO A 158 -17.09 -0.53 26.34
C PRO A 158 -17.72 0.78 26.84
N ASP A 159 -17.41 1.22 28.06
CA ASP A 159 -17.91 2.46 28.66
C ASP A 159 -17.02 3.68 28.40
N TYR A 160 -15.90 3.55 27.66
CA TYR A 160 -14.90 4.61 27.50
C TYR A 160 -15.48 5.92 26.93
N ALA A 161 -16.40 5.84 25.97
CA ALA A 161 -16.99 7.03 25.32
C ALA A 161 -18.07 7.72 26.18
N THR A 162 -18.63 7.04 27.18
CA THR A 162 -19.74 7.53 28.01
C THR A 162 -19.33 7.82 29.45
N SER A 163 -18.11 7.44 29.83
CA SER A 163 -17.55 7.59 31.17
C SER A 163 -16.51 8.72 31.22
N ASN A 164 -16.42 9.40 32.37
CA ASN A 164 -15.32 10.32 32.67
C ASN A 164 -14.17 9.63 33.45
N ARG A 165 -14.20 8.29 33.54
CA ARG A 165 -13.17 7.51 34.23
C ARG A 165 -11.85 7.59 33.46
N ARG A 166 -10.74 7.62 34.20
CA ARG A 166 -9.40 7.37 33.65
C ARG A 166 -9.09 5.89 33.82
N TYR A 167 -8.60 5.26 32.76
CA TYR A 167 -8.25 3.85 32.74
C TYR A 167 -6.72 3.69 32.78
N PRO A 168 -6.19 2.67 33.47
CA PRO A 168 -4.79 2.31 33.34
C PRO A 168 -4.51 1.85 31.89
N VAL A 169 -3.26 2.03 31.44
CA VAL A 169 -2.82 1.62 30.10
C VAL A 169 -1.95 0.37 30.22
N LEU A 170 -2.29 -0.67 29.45
CA LEU A 170 -1.51 -1.89 29.29
C LEU A 170 -0.93 -1.93 27.87
N TYR A 171 0.37 -2.11 27.74
CA TYR A 171 1.04 -2.31 26.45
C TYR A 171 1.29 -3.80 26.21
N MET A 172 0.83 -4.30 25.06
CA MET A 172 1.03 -5.69 24.64
C MET A 172 1.72 -5.72 23.28
N HIS A 173 2.78 -6.52 23.14
CA HIS A 173 3.67 -6.47 21.98
C HIS A 173 3.39 -7.51 20.89
N ASP A 174 2.46 -8.45 21.10
CA ASP A 174 2.13 -9.51 20.11
C ASP A 174 1.19 -9.02 18.98
N GLY A 175 0.76 -7.76 19.03
CA GLY A 175 0.12 -7.06 17.91
C GLY A 175 -1.08 -7.80 17.31
N GLN A 176 -0.93 -8.25 16.06
CA GLN A 176 -1.98 -8.89 15.25
C GLN A 176 -2.53 -10.19 15.86
N ASN A 177 -1.83 -10.82 16.81
CA ASN A 177 -2.32 -12.04 17.46
C ASN A 177 -3.27 -11.76 18.65
N LEU A 178 -3.38 -10.50 19.09
CA LEU A 178 -4.04 -10.18 20.37
C LEU A 178 -5.57 -10.21 20.29
N PHE A 179 -6.14 -9.69 19.20
CA PHE A 179 -7.56 -9.32 19.14
C PHE A 179 -8.32 -9.85 17.94
N ASP A 180 -7.64 -10.48 16.97
CA ASP A 180 -8.35 -10.93 15.77
C ASP A 180 -7.76 -12.22 15.19
N ALA A 181 -8.54 -13.30 15.21
CA ALA A 181 -8.22 -14.56 14.56
C ALA A 181 -7.99 -14.39 13.05
N ALA A 182 -8.63 -13.42 12.40
CA ALA A 182 -8.44 -13.14 10.98
C ALA A 182 -7.05 -12.60 10.65
N THR A 183 -6.40 -11.90 11.59
CA THR A 183 -5.07 -11.32 11.41
C THR A 183 -3.96 -12.07 12.14
N SER A 184 -4.33 -13.04 12.97
CA SER A 184 -3.40 -13.85 13.74
C SER A 184 -2.58 -14.79 12.84
N PHE A 185 -1.30 -14.94 13.19
CA PHE A 185 -0.39 -15.88 12.55
C PHE A 185 -0.49 -17.31 13.12
N SER A 186 -0.70 -17.45 14.44
CA SER A 186 -0.60 -18.74 15.14
C SER A 186 -1.76 -19.00 16.12
N GLY A 187 -2.87 -18.28 15.98
CA GLY A 187 -3.99 -18.31 16.90
C GLY A 187 -4.15 -17.00 17.68
N GLU A 188 -5.40 -16.64 17.95
CA GLU A 188 -5.76 -15.43 18.67
C GLU A 188 -5.62 -15.62 20.18
N TRP A 189 -5.19 -14.58 20.89
CA TRP A 189 -5.08 -14.57 22.35
C TRP A 189 -6.39 -14.27 23.07
N GLN A 190 -7.36 -13.71 22.35
CA GLN A 190 -8.72 -13.40 22.81
C GLN A 190 -8.75 -12.37 23.95
N VAL A 191 -7.92 -11.33 23.82
CA VAL A 191 -7.76 -10.31 24.86
C VAL A 191 -9.05 -9.50 25.01
N ASP A 192 -9.67 -9.11 23.91
CA ASP A 192 -10.89 -8.32 23.90
C ASP A 192 -12.09 -9.10 24.42
N GLU A 193 -12.23 -10.39 24.13
CA GLU A 193 -13.27 -11.22 24.74
C GLU A 193 -13.06 -11.34 26.24
N THR A 194 -11.82 -11.50 26.69
CA THR A 194 -11.50 -11.58 28.13
C THR A 194 -11.79 -10.26 28.85
N LEU A 195 -11.50 -9.11 28.22
CA LEU A 195 -11.72 -7.79 28.81
C LEU A 195 -13.18 -7.31 28.71
N ASN A 196 -13.97 -7.86 27.79
CA ASN A 196 -15.40 -7.57 27.63
C ASN A 196 -16.31 -8.50 28.46
N ALA A 197 -15.77 -9.60 29.00
CA ALA A 197 -16.51 -10.60 29.76
C ALA A 197 -17.07 -10.09 31.11
#